data_AF-A0A3M2CFQ2-F1
#
_entry.id   AF-A0A3M2CFQ2-F1
#
_cell.length_a   1.000
_cell.length_b   1.000
_cell.length_c   1.000
_cell.angle_alpha   90.00
_cell.angle_beta   90.00
_cell.angle_gamma   90.00
#
_symmetry.space_group_name_H-M   'P 1'
#
loop_
_entity.id
_entity.type
_entity.pdbx_description
1 polymer ?
#
loop_
_entity_poly.entity_id
_entity_poly.type
_entity_poly.pdbx_seq_one_letter_code
_entity_poly.pdbx_strand_id
1 'polypeptide(L)'
;PDEASRALLVSHLHDQFWSDDYYRAARAIRAWKAERGEGWARALFDAIERLDTLPPDERARVEAVNRGRRFVKSCFRKTQQMCARGYLREDDLREHLTMPQRLRTLFEIIEPFERARDPAYRREMFDFYDALHGGTLERPER
;
A
#
# COMPACT_ATOMS: atom_id res chain seq x y z
N PRO A 1 14.47 20.75 7.18
CA PRO A 1 13.82 20.64 8.51
C PRO A 1 14.87 20.52 9.61
N ASP A 2 14.62 21.12 10.77
CA ASP A 2 15.41 20.81 11.97
C ASP A 2 15.11 19.37 12.46
N GLU A 3 15.92 18.91 13.42
CA GLU A 3 15.84 17.54 13.94
C GLU A 3 14.51 17.23 14.64
N ALA A 4 13.95 18.19 15.38
CA ALA A 4 12.69 18.04 16.07
C ALA A 4 11.51 17.90 15.07
N SER A 5 11.48 18.74 14.03
CA SER A 5 10.48 18.69 12.97
C SER A 5 10.51 17.35 12.23
N ARG A 6 11.71 16.81 11.98
CA ARG A 6 11.89 15.50 11.36
C ARG A 6 11.42 14.36 12.27
N ALA A 7 11.75 14.39 13.56
CA ALA A 7 11.28 13.39 14.53
C ALA A 7 9.74 13.38 14.62
N LEU A 8 9.09 14.55 14.58
CA LEU A 8 7.63 14.66 14.52
C LEU A 8 7.05 14.03 13.26
N LEU A 9 7.67 14.24 12.10
CA LEU A 9 7.23 13.62 10.85
C LEU A 9 7.37 12.09 10.90
N VAL A 10 8.47 11.57 11.44
CA VAL A 10 8.66 10.14 11.67
C VAL A 10 7.57 9.57 12.57
N SER A 11 7.28 10.24 13.70
CA SER A 11 6.20 9.86 14.61
C SER A 11 4.85 9.82 13.91
N HIS A 12 4.54 10.84 13.09
CA HIS A 12 3.29 10.88 12.33
C HIS A 12 3.17 9.74 11.32
N LEU A 13 4.27 9.37 10.64
CA LEU A 13 4.29 8.23 9.73
C LEU A 13 4.05 6.93 10.49
N HIS A 14 4.67 6.76 11.65
CA HIS A 14 4.41 5.61 12.51
C HIS A 14 2.92 5.52 12.88
N ASP A 15 2.33 6.61 13.37
CA ASP A 15 0.89 6.65 13.69
C ASP A 15 0.02 6.29 12.49
N GLN A 16 0.36 6.78 11.28
CA GLN A 16 -0.37 6.45 10.06
C GLN A 16 -0.35 4.94 9.77
N PHE A 17 0.81 4.29 9.84
CA PHE A 17 0.96 2.85 9.56
C PHE A 17 0.48 1.94 10.70
N TRP A 18 0.24 2.50 11.90
CA TRP A 18 -0.31 1.80 13.07
C TRP A 18 -1.77 2.16 13.35
N SER A 19 -2.34 3.06 12.56
CA SER A 19 -3.75 3.43 12.69
C SER A 19 -4.68 2.23 12.50
N ASP A 20 -5.79 2.25 13.23
CA ASP A 20 -6.89 1.30 13.06
C ASP A 20 -7.39 1.28 11.62
N ASP A 21 -7.40 2.43 10.95
CA ASP A 21 -7.80 2.55 9.55
C ASP A 21 -6.85 1.79 8.62
N TYR A 22 -5.54 1.88 8.85
CA TYR A 22 -4.56 1.09 8.10
C TYR A 22 -4.77 -0.40 8.34
N TYR A 23 -4.97 -0.80 9.59
CA TYR A 23 -5.21 -2.20 9.93
C TYR A 23 -6.49 -2.75 9.28
N ARG A 24 -7.59 -2.00 9.36
CA ARG A 24 -8.88 -2.35 8.73
C ARG A 24 -8.77 -2.43 7.22
N ALA A 25 -8.09 -1.47 6.60
CA ALA A 25 -7.83 -1.47 5.16
C ALA A 25 -7.03 -2.71 4.73
N ALA A 26 -5.91 -2.98 5.40
CA ALA A 26 -5.08 -4.15 5.11
C ALA A 26 -5.83 -5.47 5.33
N ARG A 27 -6.66 -5.57 6.39
CA ARG A 27 -7.48 -6.75 6.67
C ARG A 27 -8.54 -6.99 5.60
N ALA A 28 -9.24 -5.94 5.16
CA ALA A 28 -10.25 -6.05 4.10
C ALA A 28 -9.63 -6.57 2.79
N ILE A 29 -8.45 -6.08 2.43
CA ILE A 29 -7.77 -6.53 1.21
C ILE A 29 -7.26 -7.98 1.34
N ARG A 30 -6.71 -8.36 2.51
CA ARG A 30 -6.27 -9.74 2.73
C ARG A 30 -7.43 -10.73 2.67
N ALA A 31 -8.57 -10.37 3.26
CA ALA A 31 -9.78 -11.19 3.17
C ALA A 31 -10.23 -11.35 1.71
N TRP A 32 -10.25 -10.25 0.94
CA TRP A 32 -10.55 -10.30 -0.49
C TRP A 32 -9.60 -11.21 -1.27
N LYS A 33 -8.28 -11.08 -1.05
CA LYS A 33 -7.27 -11.93 -1.68
C LYS A 33 -7.51 -13.42 -1.37
N ALA A 34 -7.79 -13.75 -0.10
CA ALA A 34 -8.05 -15.12 0.33
C ALA A 34 -9.34 -15.69 -0.28
N GLU A 35 -10.40 -14.90 -0.37
CA GLU A 35 -11.70 -15.31 -0.92
C GLU A 35 -11.66 -15.48 -2.44
N ARG A 36 -10.99 -14.59 -3.17
CA ARG A 36 -10.95 -14.61 -4.63
C ARG A 36 -9.90 -15.56 -5.22
N GLY A 37 -8.86 -15.91 -4.46
CA GLY A 37 -7.81 -16.81 -4.93
C GLY A 37 -7.00 -16.22 -6.08
N GLU A 38 -6.69 -17.02 -7.10
CA GLU A 38 -5.94 -16.56 -8.26
C GLU A 38 -6.71 -15.46 -9.03
N GLY A 39 -5.99 -14.45 -9.53
CA GLY A 39 -6.64 -13.33 -10.24
C GLY A 39 -7.40 -12.33 -9.35
N TRP A 40 -7.32 -12.46 -8.02
CA TRP A 40 -7.99 -11.58 -7.04
C TRP A 40 -7.83 -10.09 -7.31
N ALA A 41 -6.66 -9.67 -7.81
CA ALA A 41 -6.37 -8.27 -8.10
C ALA A 41 -7.20 -7.76 -9.28
N ARG A 42 -7.34 -8.57 -10.33
CA ARG A 42 -8.16 -8.23 -11.51
C ARG A 42 -9.65 -8.28 -11.18
N ALA A 43 -10.06 -9.27 -10.39
CA ALA A 43 -11.44 -9.42 -9.94
C ALA A 43 -12.00 -8.15 -9.26
N LEU A 44 -11.15 -7.39 -8.54
CA LEU A 44 -11.59 -6.11 -7.95
C LEU A 44 -12.01 -5.10 -9.03
N PHE A 45 -11.24 -4.97 -10.11
CA PHE A 45 -11.53 -3.98 -11.16
C PHE A 45 -12.72 -4.41 -12.00
N ASP A 46 -12.82 -5.70 -12.34
CA ASP A 46 -13.98 -6.24 -13.05
C ASP A 46 -15.28 -6.09 -12.23
N ALA A 47 -15.19 -6.09 -10.89
CA ALA A 47 -16.31 -5.83 -9.99
C ALA A 47 -16.64 -4.33 -9.89
N ILE A 48 -15.62 -3.46 -9.89
CA ILE A 48 -15.80 -1.99 -9.94
C ILE A 48 -16.52 -1.57 -11.23
N GLU A 49 -16.19 -2.18 -12.37
CA GLU A 49 -16.84 -1.89 -13.65
C GLU A 49 -18.33 -2.24 -13.66
N ARG A 50 -18.75 -3.15 -12.77
CA ARG A 50 -20.13 -3.66 -12.66
C ARG A 50 -20.81 -3.29 -11.34
N LEU A 51 -20.28 -2.29 -10.63
CA LEU A 51 -20.63 -1.97 -9.24
C LEU A 51 -22.14 -1.78 -9.02
N ASP A 52 -22.85 -1.18 -9.98
CA ASP A 52 -24.29 -0.94 -9.90
C ASP A 52 -25.16 -2.20 -10.04
N THR A 53 -24.58 -3.29 -10.53
CA THR A 53 -25.26 -4.58 -10.74
C THR A 53 -25.00 -5.58 -9.61
N LEU A 54 -24.11 -5.24 -8.67
CA LEU A 54 -23.75 -6.12 -7.57
C LEU A 54 -24.83 -6.09 -6.46
N PRO A 55 -25.06 -7.24 -5.79
CA PRO A 55 -25.84 -7.26 -4.55
C PRO A 55 -25.28 -6.27 -3.52
N PRO A 56 -26.12 -5.65 -2.65
CA PRO A 56 -25.68 -4.62 -1.71
C PRO A 56 -24.46 -5.02 -0.85
N ASP A 57 -24.43 -6.26 -0.36
CA ASP A 57 -23.33 -6.77 0.46
C ASP A 57 -22.02 -6.88 -0.32
N GLU A 58 -22.10 -7.34 -1.57
CA GLU A 58 -20.92 -7.47 -2.44
C GLU A 58 -20.41 -6.09 -2.87
N ARG A 59 -21.32 -5.17 -3.19
CA ARG A 59 -21.00 -3.77 -3.47
C ARG A 59 -20.23 -3.13 -2.31
N ALA A 60 -20.73 -3.27 -1.09
CA ALA A 60 -20.09 -2.73 0.11
C ALA A 60 -18.67 -3.30 0.31
N ARG A 61 -18.47 -4.60 0.02
CA ARG A 61 -17.15 -5.24 0.07
C ARG A 61 -16.20 -4.67 -0.98
N VAL A 62 -16.62 -4.62 -2.25
CA VAL A 62 -15.81 -4.09 -3.36
C VAL A 62 -15.38 -2.66 -3.09
N GLU A 63 -16.30 -1.82 -2.60
CA GLU A 63 -15.99 -0.45 -2.22
C GLU A 63 -15.01 -0.38 -1.04
N ALA A 64 -15.21 -1.19 0.00
CA ALA A 64 -14.30 -1.23 1.15
C ALA A 64 -12.88 -1.65 0.74
N VAL A 65 -12.74 -2.67 -0.10
CA VAL A 65 -11.45 -3.13 -0.62
C VAL A 65 -10.80 -2.06 -1.50
N ASN A 66 -11.56 -1.41 -2.40
CA ASN A 66 -11.03 -0.35 -3.25
C ASN A 66 -10.61 0.89 -2.44
N ARG A 67 -11.39 1.30 -1.43
CA ARG A 67 -11.03 2.37 -0.49
C ARG A 67 -9.76 1.99 0.27
N GLY A 68 -9.70 0.78 0.82
CA GLY A 68 -8.54 0.27 1.53
C GLY A 68 -7.28 0.28 0.68
N ARG A 69 -7.35 -0.21 -0.56
CA ARG A 69 -6.24 -0.16 -1.53
C ARG A 69 -5.74 1.26 -1.72
N ARG A 70 -6.63 2.21 -2.00
CA ARG A 70 -6.27 3.61 -2.24
C ARG A 70 -5.63 4.23 -0.99
N PHE A 71 -6.15 3.92 0.19
CA PHE A 71 -5.62 4.41 1.46
C PHE A 71 -4.21 3.89 1.73
N VAL A 72 -4.00 2.57 1.68
CA VAL A 72 -2.69 1.95 1.90
C VAL A 72 -1.67 2.50 0.90
N LYS A 73 -2.02 2.56 -0.39
CA LYS A 73 -1.16 3.18 -1.42
C LYS A 73 -0.81 4.64 -1.11
N SER A 74 -1.78 5.42 -0.65
CA SER A 74 -1.58 6.83 -0.28
C SER A 74 -0.57 6.97 0.87
N CYS A 75 -0.62 6.06 1.84
CA CYS A 75 0.35 6.05 2.95
C CYS A 75 1.78 5.95 2.43
N PHE A 76 2.07 4.98 1.58
CA PHE A 76 3.40 4.82 0.95
C PHE A 76 3.77 6.01 0.06
N ARG A 77 2.84 6.48 -0.77
CA ARG A 77 3.11 7.61 -1.67
C ARG A 77 3.46 8.89 -0.92
N LYS A 78 2.73 9.22 0.16
CA LYS A 78 3.02 10.39 0.98
C LYS A 78 4.42 10.31 1.58
N THR A 79 4.78 9.14 2.08
CA THR A 79 6.11 8.93 2.65
C THR A 79 7.22 9.07 1.62
N GLN A 80 7.07 8.49 0.42
CA GLN A 80 7.99 8.71 -0.70
C GLN A 80 8.12 10.21 -1.03
N GLN A 81 6.99 10.94 -1.09
CA GLN A 81 7.01 12.37 -1.39
C GLN A 81 7.70 13.21 -0.30
N MET A 82 7.54 12.84 0.98
CA MET A 82 8.26 13.50 2.07
C MET A 82 9.77 13.30 1.93
N CYS A 83 10.22 12.12 1.51
CA CYS A 83 11.63 11.86 1.25
C CYS A 83 12.14 12.60 0.01
N ALA A 84 11.44 12.52 -1.12
CA ALA A 84 11.81 13.19 -2.37
C ALA A 84 11.88 14.73 -2.23
N ARG A 85 11.13 15.31 -1.30
CA ARG A 85 11.15 16.76 -1.00
C ARG A 85 12.17 17.15 0.08
N GLY A 86 12.95 16.20 0.60
CA GLY A 86 13.97 16.45 1.63
C GLY A 86 13.41 16.72 3.03
N TYR A 87 12.13 16.41 3.28
CA TYR A 87 11.56 16.47 4.63
C TYR A 87 12.00 15.28 5.49
N LEU A 88 12.26 14.14 4.85
CA LEU A 88 12.80 12.92 5.45
C LEU A 88 14.00 12.46 4.65
N ARG A 89 14.98 11.85 5.33
CA ARG A 89 16.10 11.14 4.72
C ARG A 89 15.70 9.70 4.48
N GLU A 90 16.37 9.06 3.53
CA GLU A 90 16.19 7.63 3.29
C GLU A 90 16.50 6.80 4.55
N ASP A 91 17.52 7.18 5.32
CA ASP A 91 17.88 6.51 6.57
C ASP A 91 16.74 6.57 7.60
N ASP A 92 16.05 7.72 7.72
CA ASP A 92 14.88 7.85 8.59
C ASP A 92 13.78 6.84 8.19
N LEU A 93 13.64 6.60 6.88
CA LEU A 93 12.69 5.62 6.38
C LEU A 93 13.18 4.19 6.65
N ARG A 94 14.47 3.91 6.48
CA ARG A 94 15.08 2.59 6.75
C ARG A 94 15.04 2.20 8.22
N GLU A 95 15.01 3.16 9.13
CA GLU A 95 14.94 2.89 10.57
C GLU A 95 13.50 2.76 11.07
N HIS A 96 12.55 3.50 10.46
CA HIS A 96 11.21 3.66 11.03
C HIS A 96 10.06 3.08 10.19
N LEU A 97 10.19 2.97 8.87
CA LEU A 97 9.16 2.32 8.03
C LEU A 97 9.34 0.81 7.92
N THR A 98 10.45 0.28 8.41
CA THR A 98 10.99 -1.03 8.04
C THR A 98 10.51 -2.17 8.91
N MET A 99 9.30 -2.06 9.46
CA MET A 99 8.61 -3.27 9.88
C MET A 99 8.32 -4.10 8.63
N PRO A 100 9.01 -5.24 8.40
CA PRO A 100 9.00 -5.95 7.10
C PRO A 100 7.59 -6.34 6.64
N GLN A 101 6.64 -6.41 7.58
CA GLN A 101 5.22 -6.64 7.35
C GLN A 101 4.54 -5.54 6.50
N ARG A 102 4.95 -4.28 6.64
CA ARG A 102 4.35 -3.14 5.91
C ARG A 102 4.81 -3.12 4.46
N LEU A 103 6.10 -3.36 4.22
CA LEU A 103 6.63 -3.53 2.87
C LEU A 103 6.06 -4.77 2.20
N ARG A 104 5.88 -5.87 2.93
CA ARG A 104 5.10 -7.01 2.43
C ARG A 104 3.70 -6.59 1.97
N THR A 105 2.96 -5.80 2.75
CA THR A 105 1.68 -5.24 2.29
C THR A 105 1.82 -4.42 1.01
N LEU A 106 2.86 -3.61 0.85
CA LEU A 106 3.07 -2.88 -0.40
C LEU A 106 3.22 -3.86 -1.59
N PHE A 107 4.18 -4.79 -1.52
CA PHE A 107 4.51 -5.68 -2.64
C PHE A 107 3.51 -6.82 -2.88
N GLU A 108 3.01 -7.48 -1.82
CA GLU A 108 2.07 -8.62 -1.93
C GLU A 108 0.66 -8.20 -2.32
N ILE A 109 0.32 -6.93 -2.06
CA ILE A 109 -1.07 -6.48 -2.08
C ILE A 109 -1.26 -5.26 -2.98
N ILE A 110 -0.46 -4.20 -2.84
CA ILE A 110 -0.68 -3.00 -3.64
C ILE A 110 -0.13 -3.16 -5.05
N GLU A 111 1.05 -3.77 -5.23
CA GLU A 111 1.65 -3.94 -6.57
C GLU A 111 0.74 -4.73 -7.53
N PRO A 112 0.16 -5.88 -7.13
CA PRO A 112 -0.71 -6.65 -8.02
C PRO A 112 -1.94 -5.86 -8.47
N PHE A 113 -2.52 -5.04 -7.59
CA PHE A 113 -3.63 -4.16 -8.00
C PHE A 113 -3.21 -3.11 -9.01
N GLU A 114 -2.03 -2.51 -8.87
CA GLU A 114 -1.58 -1.49 -9.80
C GLU A 114 -1.29 -2.08 -11.18
N ARG A 115 -0.67 -3.27 -11.23
CA ARG A 115 -0.50 -4.04 -12.47
C ARG A 115 -1.83 -4.45 -13.11
N ALA A 116 -2.79 -4.90 -12.30
CA ALA A 116 -4.10 -5.34 -12.81
C ALA A 116 -4.96 -4.18 -13.34
N ARG A 117 -4.74 -2.96 -12.82
CA ARG A 117 -5.45 -1.74 -13.23
C ARG A 117 -4.94 -1.18 -14.54
N ASP A 118 -3.63 -1.13 -14.72
CA ASP A 118 -2.98 -0.42 -15.82
C ASP A 118 -1.82 -1.26 -16.39
N PRO A 119 -1.93 -1.79 -17.61
CA PRO A 119 -0.84 -2.52 -18.25
C PRO A 119 0.42 -1.66 -18.49
N ALA A 120 0.27 -0.34 -18.57
CA ALA A 120 1.38 0.61 -18.70
C ALA A 120 1.93 1.08 -17.34
N TYR A 121 1.60 0.36 -16.27
CA TYR A 121 1.91 0.73 -14.90
C TYR A 121 3.42 1.01 -14.67
N ARG A 122 3.72 2.23 -14.22
CA ARG A 122 5.08 2.65 -13.83
C ARG A 122 5.34 2.32 -12.35
N ARG A 123 6.34 1.47 -12.12
CA ARG A 123 6.74 0.94 -10.80
C ARG A 123 7.56 1.90 -9.94
N GLU A 124 7.66 3.18 -10.30
CA GLU A 124 8.52 4.18 -9.63
C GLU A 124 8.41 4.18 -8.09
N MET A 125 7.19 4.12 -7.54
CA MET A 125 6.99 4.05 -6.09
C MET A 125 7.56 2.76 -5.49
N PHE A 126 7.41 1.63 -6.16
CA PHE A 126 7.92 0.34 -5.71
C PHE A 126 9.43 0.26 -5.85
N ASP A 127 9.99 0.79 -6.95
CA ASP A 127 11.43 0.83 -7.18
C ASP A 127 12.14 1.70 -6.12
N PHE A 128 11.50 2.79 -5.65
CA PHE A 128 11.98 3.57 -4.50
C PHE A 128 12.09 2.72 -3.23
N TYR A 129 11.06 1.93 -2.91
CA TYR A 129 11.06 1.05 -1.73
C TYR A 129 11.98 -0.17 -1.89
N ASP A 130 12.16 -0.68 -3.11
CA ASP A 130 13.17 -1.71 -3.42
C ASP A 130 14.59 -1.17 -3.15
N ALA A 131 14.88 0.05 -3.64
CA ALA A 131 16.19 0.70 -3.52
C ALA A 131 16.54 1.03 -2.05
N LEU A 132 15.57 1.49 -1.26
CA LEU A 132 15.73 1.76 0.17
C LEU A 132 16.31 0.58 0.96
N HIS A 133 16.08 -0.65 0.50
CA HIS A 133 16.47 -1.88 1.19
C HIS A 133 17.63 -2.63 0.54
N GLY A 134 18.29 -2.04 -0.48
CA GLY A 134 19.37 -2.71 -1.19
C GLY A 134 18.98 -4.07 -1.79
N GLY A 135 17.69 -4.26 -2.10
CA GLY A 135 17.18 -5.53 -2.64
C GLY A 135 17.05 -6.69 -1.63
N THR A 136 17.17 -6.43 -0.33
CA THR A 136 17.09 -7.46 0.73
C THR A 136 15.67 -7.89 1.12
N LEU A 137 14.64 -7.25 0.55
CA LEU A 137 13.26 -7.67 0.76
C LEU A 137 12.99 -8.98 0.04
N GLU A 138 12.75 -10.05 0.81
CA GLU A 138 12.20 -11.29 0.29
C GLU A 138 10.87 -11.00 -0.39
N ARG A 139 10.86 -11.16 -1.72
CA ARG A 139 9.64 -11.09 -2.50
C ARG A 139 8.90 -12.42 -2.32
N PRO A 140 7.59 -12.38 -2.05
CA PRO A 140 6.75 -13.55 -2.30
C PRO A 140 6.94 -13.92 -3.77
N GLU A 141 7.21 -15.18 -4.04
CA GLU A 141 7.60 -15.69 -5.35
C GLU A 141 6.66 -15.18 -6.46
N ARG A 142 7.29 -14.74 -7.56
CA ARG A 142 6.64 -14.18 -8.74
C ARG A 142 5.82 -15.22 -9.49
#